data_AF-A0AAU9X9I2-F1
#
_entry.id   AF-A0AAU9X9I2-F1
#
_cell.length_a   1.000
_cell.length_b   1.000
_cell.length_c   1.000
_cell.angle_alpha   90.00
_cell.angle_beta   90.00
_cell.angle_gamma   90.00
#
_symmetry.space_group_name_H-M   'P 1'
#
loop_
_entity.id
_entity.type
_entity.pdbx_description
1 polymer ?
#
loop_
_entity_poly.entity_id
_entity_poly.type
_entity_poly.pdbx_seq_one_letter_code
_entity_poly.pdbx_strand_id
1 'polypeptide(L)'
;MKVWLVAAVISSIAGSLVAVKDQCEGDSSSSCCSGGDFSPTNPFSTLGKKLDELLDLIRAQVLQCGGGRALETTPKSCKEVVDNGRSDGNKAYTLDVGGKKMPVFCQVTPLEGCGGGGWTMVMKIDGTKKHFTYDSALWTDLITFNTHGGETGFDAHETKLSTYWKTPFSKICVGMKIGNDPVRFQVIDQHATSLHSLIADGEYRATSLGRDAWKDLIGPHASLQRNCNREGFNAEADRDNLSKARIGITSNNENDCNTNDSRIGFGTAGYPDEHQSCGNVARHGGDNGDKTTPAMGYILVQ
;
A
#
# COMPACT_ATOMS: atom_id res chain seq x y z
N MET A 1 23.94 -6.35 -35.27
CA MET A 1 22.54 -5.90 -35.05
C MET A 1 22.39 -4.55 -34.32
N LYS A 2 23.46 -3.83 -33.93
CA LYS A 2 23.34 -2.51 -33.27
C LYS A 2 23.29 -1.30 -34.22
N VAL A 3 23.70 -1.45 -35.48
CA VAL A 3 23.79 -0.33 -36.44
C VAL A 3 22.47 -0.10 -37.21
N TRP A 4 21.67 -1.15 -37.41
CA TRP A 4 20.41 -1.07 -38.17
C TRP A 4 19.25 -0.43 -37.39
N LEU A 5 19.18 -0.62 -36.06
CA LEU A 5 18.15 0.03 -35.24
C LEU A 5 18.34 1.55 -35.16
N VAL A 6 19.59 2.03 -35.09
CA VAL A 6 19.88 3.47 -35.05
C VAL A 6 19.50 4.14 -36.38
N ALA A 7 19.73 3.48 -37.51
CA ALA A 7 19.38 4.00 -38.83
C ALA A 7 17.85 4.11 -39.06
N ALA A 8 17.06 3.16 -38.53
CA ALA A 8 15.60 3.19 -38.63
C ALA A 8 14.96 4.28 -37.74
N VAL A 9 15.52 4.49 -36.53
CA VAL A 9 15.08 5.54 -35.60
C VAL A 9 15.42 6.93 -36.16
N ILE A 10 16.62 7.13 -36.72
CA ILE A 10 17.02 8.41 -37.33
C ILE A 10 16.19 8.72 -38.58
N SER A 11 15.85 7.72 -39.41
CA SER A 11 15.04 7.93 -40.63
C SER A 11 13.58 8.31 -40.31
N SER A 12 13.00 7.78 -39.23
CA SER A 12 11.62 8.08 -38.80
C SER A 12 11.50 9.47 -38.15
N ILE A 13 12.52 9.89 -37.39
CA ILE A 13 12.59 11.24 -36.80
C ILE A 13 12.84 12.29 -37.89
N ALA A 14 13.70 11.99 -38.88
CA ALA A 14 13.96 12.89 -40.00
C ALA A 14 12.70 13.13 -40.86
N GLY A 15 11.89 12.09 -41.13
CA GLY A 15 10.63 12.25 -41.87
C GLY A 15 9.60 13.17 -41.18
N SER A 16 9.61 13.19 -39.84
CA SER A 16 8.71 14.04 -39.05
C SER A 16 9.20 15.50 -38.94
N LEU A 17 10.51 15.73 -39.02
CA LEU A 17 11.12 17.07 -39.04
C LEU A 17 11.08 17.71 -40.44
N VAL A 18 11.13 16.92 -41.52
CA VAL A 18 10.98 17.42 -42.89
C VAL A 18 9.55 17.92 -43.15
N ALA A 19 8.53 17.28 -42.57
CA ALA A 19 7.13 17.70 -42.68
C ALA A 19 6.82 19.07 -42.01
N VAL A 20 7.69 19.57 -41.13
CA VAL A 20 7.52 20.88 -40.48
C VAL A 20 8.17 22.02 -41.30
N LYS A 21 9.09 21.70 -42.23
CA LYS A 21 9.83 22.71 -42.99
C LYS A 21 9.10 23.19 -44.25
N ASP A 22 8.17 22.41 -44.79
CA ASP A 22 7.45 22.72 -46.05
C ASP A 22 6.21 23.62 -45.86
N GLN A 23 6.04 24.29 -44.72
CA GLN A 23 4.84 25.08 -44.43
C GLN A 23 5.08 26.56 -44.14
N CYS A 24 6.24 27.08 -44.54
CA CYS A 24 6.55 28.50 -44.46
C CYS A 24 7.33 28.98 -45.71
N GLU A 25 6.77 28.87 -46.91
CA GLU A 25 7.22 29.68 -48.06
C GLU A 25 6.21 29.58 -49.22
N GLY A 26 5.71 30.73 -49.69
CA GLY A 26 5.13 30.92 -51.02
C GLY A 26 3.71 30.40 -51.27
N ASP A 27 2.70 31.26 -51.10
CA ASP A 27 2.04 31.94 -52.22
C ASP A 27 0.56 32.29 -52.00
N SER A 28 0.29 33.51 -52.42
CA SER A 28 -1.00 34.16 -52.58
C SER A 28 -1.93 33.45 -53.57
N SER A 29 -3.24 33.57 -53.29
CA SER A 29 -4.40 33.56 -54.20
C SER A 29 -5.37 32.36 -54.16
N SER A 30 -6.58 32.70 -53.67
CA SER A 30 -7.94 32.29 -54.07
C SER A 30 -8.43 30.83 -53.97
N SER A 31 -9.35 30.64 -53.00
CA SER A 31 -10.68 29.96 -53.08
C SER A 31 -10.70 28.44 -53.33
N CYS A 32 -11.44 27.55 -52.65
CA CYS A 32 -12.50 27.52 -51.62
C CYS A 32 -12.35 26.14 -50.94
N CYS A 33 -12.68 25.93 -49.66
CA CYS A 33 -13.99 25.44 -49.21
C CYS A 33 -13.98 25.26 -47.68
N SER A 34 -15.12 25.55 -47.08
CA SER A 34 -15.39 25.60 -45.65
C SER A 34 -15.45 24.23 -44.97
N GLY A 35 -15.05 24.21 -43.69
CA GLY A 35 -15.75 23.48 -42.62
C GLY A 35 -15.38 22.00 -42.41
N GLY A 36 -14.33 21.76 -41.61
CA GLY A 36 -14.09 20.50 -40.93
C GLY A 36 -13.21 20.72 -39.71
N ASP A 37 -13.71 20.39 -38.52
CA ASP A 37 -13.08 20.59 -37.21
C ASP A 37 -11.66 20.01 -37.16
N PHE A 38 -10.66 20.89 -37.14
CA PHE A 38 -9.29 20.54 -36.79
C PHE A 38 -9.08 20.80 -35.29
N SER A 39 -9.24 19.75 -34.48
CA SER A 39 -8.70 19.73 -33.12
C SER A 39 -7.20 19.46 -33.23
N PRO A 40 -6.31 20.33 -32.70
CA PRO A 40 -4.88 20.09 -32.76
C PRO A 40 -4.55 18.95 -31.79
N THR A 41 -4.36 17.74 -32.31
CA THR A 41 -3.86 16.63 -31.50
C THR A 41 -2.51 17.01 -30.95
N ASN A 42 -2.42 17.15 -29.63
CA ASN A 42 -1.20 17.47 -28.91
C ASN A 42 -0.10 16.48 -29.35
N PRO A 43 1.04 16.95 -29.89
CA PRO A 43 2.12 16.08 -30.35
C PRO A 43 2.63 15.12 -29.27
N PHE A 44 2.52 15.49 -27.98
CA PHE A 44 2.89 14.65 -26.85
C PHE A 44 1.93 13.49 -26.60
N SER A 45 0.63 13.65 -26.88
CA SER A 45 -0.33 12.55 -26.74
C SER A 45 -0.19 11.54 -27.87
N THR A 46 0.15 12.01 -29.08
CA THR A 46 0.49 11.16 -30.22
C THR A 46 1.81 10.42 -29.98
N LEU A 47 2.79 11.06 -29.35
CA LEU A 47 4.06 10.43 -28.97
C LEU A 47 3.86 9.36 -27.88
N GLY A 48 3.02 9.65 -26.86
CA GLY A 48 2.64 8.69 -25.83
C GLY A 48 1.98 7.44 -26.41
N LYS A 49 0.99 7.61 -27.29
CA LYS A 49 0.34 6.49 -27.99
C LYS A 49 1.31 5.67 -28.85
N LYS A 50 2.22 6.33 -29.56
CA LYS A 50 3.25 5.64 -30.35
C LYS A 50 4.26 4.90 -29.47
N LEU A 51 4.56 5.40 -28.27
CA LEU A 51 5.41 4.71 -27.30
C LEU A 51 4.71 3.46 -26.75
N ASP A 52 3.41 3.55 -26.47
CA ASP A 52 2.60 2.42 -26.02
C ASP A 52 2.46 1.34 -27.11
N GLU A 53 2.20 1.73 -28.36
CA GLU A 53 2.20 0.80 -29.52
C GLU A 53 3.56 0.12 -29.71
N LEU A 54 4.67 0.86 -29.51
CA LEU A 54 6.02 0.29 -29.60
C LEU A 54 6.30 -0.69 -28.45
N LEU A 55 5.83 -0.37 -27.23
CA LEU A 55 5.90 -1.25 -26.07
C LEU A 55 5.12 -2.55 -26.29
N ASP A 56 3.93 -2.47 -26.89
CA ASP A 56 3.11 -3.63 -27.20
C ASP A 56 3.69 -4.48 -28.34
N LEU A 57 4.31 -3.85 -29.34
CA LEU A 57 5.07 -4.54 -30.38
C LEU A 57 6.29 -5.27 -29.80
N ILE A 58 7.04 -4.64 -28.89
CA ILE A 58 8.18 -5.28 -28.21
C ILE A 58 7.70 -6.47 -27.36
N ARG A 59 6.59 -6.32 -26.61
CA ARG A 59 5.99 -7.42 -25.85
C ARG A 59 5.56 -8.58 -26.76
N ALA A 60 4.95 -8.29 -27.90
CA ALA A 60 4.54 -9.30 -28.89
C ALA A 60 5.74 -10.00 -29.54
N GLN A 61 6.84 -9.29 -29.79
CA GLN A 61 8.06 -9.87 -30.38
C GLN A 61 8.86 -10.75 -29.38
N VAL A 62 8.84 -10.41 -28.10
CA VAL A 62 9.40 -11.26 -27.03
C VAL A 62 8.68 -12.62 -26.97
N LEU A 63 7.39 -12.68 -27.32
CA LEU A 63 6.62 -13.92 -27.39
C LEU A 63 6.94 -14.79 -28.62
N GLN A 64 7.43 -14.19 -29.72
CA GLN A 64 7.62 -14.88 -30.99
C GLN A 64 9.07 -15.33 -31.26
N CYS A 65 10.08 -14.77 -30.58
CA CYS A 65 11.49 -15.07 -30.86
C CYS A 65 12.20 -16.02 -29.89
N GLY A 66 11.49 -16.71 -29.00
CA GLY A 66 12.09 -17.73 -28.14
C GLY A 66 11.21 -18.96 -28.08
N GLY A 67 11.79 -20.15 -28.22
CA GLY A 67 11.14 -21.38 -27.81
C GLY A 67 10.77 -21.32 -26.32
N GLY A 68 9.59 -20.78 -26.02
CA GLY A 68 8.69 -21.16 -24.94
C GLY A 68 9.20 -21.08 -23.49
N ARG A 69 10.16 -20.22 -23.14
CA ARG A 69 10.26 -19.75 -21.75
C ARG A 69 10.30 -18.24 -21.75
N ALA A 70 9.13 -17.63 -21.50
CA ALA A 70 9.08 -16.31 -20.91
C ALA A 70 10.10 -16.31 -19.76
N LEU A 71 10.98 -15.32 -19.71
CA LEU A 71 11.90 -15.18 -18.60
C LEU A 71 11.02 -15.12 -17.35
N GLU A 72 10.91 -16.21 -16.58
CA GLU A 72 10.06 -16.26 -15.40
C GLU A 72 10.72 -15.39 -14.35
N THR A 73 10.47 -14.09 -14.45
CA THR A 73 10.82 -13.14 -13.42
C THR A 73 10.06 -13.54 -12.18
N THR A 74 10.79 -13.73 -11.09
CA THR A 74 10.21 -13.94 -9.78
C THR A 74 9.34 -12.72 -9.46
N PRO A 75 8.05 -12.90 -9.11
CA PRO A 75 7.16 -11.78 -8.85
C PRO A 75 7.64 -10.97 -7.65
N LYS A 76 7.45 -9.66 -7.68
CA LYS A 76 7.90 -8.75 -6.60
C LYS A 76 6.83 -8.53 -5.53
N SER A 77 5.58 -8.81 -5.85
CA SER A 77 4.44 -8.67 -4.96
C SER A 77 3.41 -9.76 -5.20
N CYS A 78 2.51 -9.96 -4.24
CA CYS A 78 1.38 -10.87 -4.40
C CYS A 78 0.38 -10.40 -5.46
N LYS A 79 0.33 -9.09 -5.75
CA LYS A 79 -0.48 -8.54 -6.83
C LYS A 79 0.03 -9.02 -8.19
N GLU A 80 1.34 -9.02 -8.40
CA GLU A 80 1.94 -9.60 -9.61
C GLU A 80 1.69 -11.11 -9.75
N VAL A 81 1.60 -11.85 -8.64
CA VAL A 81 1.24 -13.28 -8.67
C VAL A 81 -0.16 -13.47 -9.25
N VAL A 82 -1.13 -12.68 -8.77
CA VAL A 82 -2.52 -12.75 -9.22
C VAL A 82 -2.66 -12.25 -10.67
N ASP A 83 -2.05 -11.10 -11.00
CA ASP A 83 -2.18 -10.48 -12.32
C ASP A 83 -1.56 -11.32 -13.45
N ASN A 84 -0.51 -12.09 -13.14
CA ASN A 84 0.12 -13.01 -14.09
C ASN A 84 -0.57 -14.38 -14.17
N GLY A 85 -1.69 -14.60 -13.47
CA GLY A 85 -2.41 -15.87 -13.45
C GLY A 85 -1.62 -17.01 -12.80
N ARG A 86 -0.66 -16.71 -11.91
CA ARG A 86 0.20 -17.69 -11.24
C ARG A 86 -0.29 -18.10 -9.84
N SER A 87 -1.44 -17.56 -9.41
CA SER A 87 -2.02 -17.85 -8.11
C SER A 87 -2.64 -19.24 -8.07
N ASP A 88 -2.27 -20.01 -7.05
CA ASP A 88 -2.79 -21.34 -6.70
C ASP A 88 -3.11 -21.37 -5.19
N GLY A 89 -4.09 -20.54 -4.80
CA GLY A 89 -4.59 -20.42 -3.43
C GLY A 89 -3.80 -19.50 -2.50
N ASN A 90 -4.34 -19.28 -1.30
CA ASN A 90 -3.72 -18.48 -0.24
C ASN A 90 -2.58 -19.27 0.39
N LYS A 91 -1.33 -18.85 0.15
CA LYS A 91 -0.12 -19.54 0.62
C LYS A 91 1.10 -18.64 0.54
N ALA A 92 2.23 -19.12 1.04
CA ALA A 92 3.51 -18.50 0.76
C ALA A 92 3.90 -18.66 -0.72
N TYR A 93 4.25 -17.56 -1.37
CA TYR A 93 4.89 -17.54 -2.69
C TYR A 93 6.32 -17.05 -2.54
N THR A 94 7.21 -17.52 -3.41
CA THR A 94 8.56 -16.97 -3.48
C THR A 94 8.51 -15.64 -4.23
N LEU A 95 8.74 -14.54 -3.51
CA LEU A 95 8.79 -13.19 -4.06
C LEU A 95 10.23 -12.67 -4.13
N ASP A 96 10.53 -11.83 -5.13
CA ASP A 96 11.76 -11.05 -5.20
C ASP A 96 11.57 -9.68 -4.53
N VAL A 97 12.03 -9.58 -3.28
CA VAL A 97 11.88 -8.39 -2.45
C VAL A 97 13.20 -7.62 -2.43
N GLY A 98 13.38 -6.77 -3.45
CA GLY A 98 14.57 -5.96 -3.67
C GLY A 98 15.85 -6.77 -3.83
N GLY A 99 15.83 -7.71 -4.77
CA GLY A 99 16.95 -8.56 -5.18
C GLY A 99 17.08 -9.86 -4.39
N LYS A 100 16.23 -10.08 -3.37
CA LYS A 100 16.29 -11.26 -2.50
C LYS A 100 15.00 -12.05 -2.62
N LYS A 101 15.15 -13.33 -2.95
CA LYS A 101 14.04 -14.30 -2.98
C LYS A 101 13.67 -14.72 -1.56
N MET A 102 12.39 -14.62 -1.21
CA MET A 102 11.90 -15.08 0.09
C MET A 102 10.44 -15.55 0.02
N PRO A 103 10.05 -16.53 0.85
CA PRO A 103 8.65 -16.91 0.97
C PRO A 103 7.87 -15.80 1.70
N VAL A 104 6.74 -15.39 1.11
CA VAL A 104 5.81 -14.39 1.68
C VAL A 104 4.40 -14.88 1.48
N PHE A 105 3.60 -14.88 2.55
CA PHE A 105 2.18 -15.20 2.47
C PHE A 105 1.44 -14.20 1.57
N CYS A 106 0.81 -14.73 0.53
CA CYS A 106 -0.08 -14.00 -0.35
C CYS A 106 -1.52 -14.39 -0.07
N GLN A 107 -2.33 -13.39 0.25
CA GLN A 107 -3.78 -13.52 0.29
C GLN A 107 -4.30 -13.18 -1.11
N VAL A 108 -4.53 -14.22 -1.92
CA VAL A 108 -4.95 -14.13 -3.33
C VAL A 108 -6.46 -14.15 -3.51
N THR A 109 -7.21 -14.59 -2.50
CA THR A 109 -8.67 -14.48 -2.50
C THR A 109 -9.11 -13.14 -1.88
N PRO A 110 -10.29 -12.63 -2.23
CA PRO A 110 -10.84 -11.42 -1.63
C PRO A 110 -10.87 -11.47 -0.10
N LEU A 111 -10.71 -10.30 0.52
CA LEU A 111 -10.92 -10.07 1.94
C LEU A 111 -12.09 -9.10 2.10
N GLU A 112 -13.08 -9.49 2.92
CA GLU A 112 -14.16 -8.59 3.29
C GLU A 112 -13.58 -7.35 3.99
N GLY A 113 -13.93 -6.15 3.54
CA GLY A 113 -13.36 -4.88 4.02
C GLY A 113 -12.14 -4.39 3.24
N CYS A 114 -11.43 -5.27 2.52
CA CYS A 114 -10.28 -4.87 1.69
C CYS A 114 -10.48 -5.06 0.17
N GLY A 115 -11.46 -5.85 -0.25
CA GLY A 115 -11.77 -6.07 -1.65
C GLY A 115 -11.00 -7.24 -2.25
N GLY A 116 -10.50 -7.07 -3.49
CA GLY A 116 -9.89 -8.15 -4.27
C GLY A 116 -8.66 -8.80 -3.61
N GLY A 117 -8.12 -9.84 -4.24
CA GLY A 117 -6.92 -10.52 -3.75
C GLY A 117 -5.60 -9.93 -4.25
N GLY A 118 -4.49 -10.56 -3.88
CA GLY A 118 -3.13 -10.11 -4.21
C GLY A 118 -2.48 -9.29 -3.11
N TRP A 119 -2.94 -9.44 -1.86
CA TRP A 119 -2.36 -8.76 -0.72
C TRP A 119 -1.06 -9.43 -0.28
N THR A 120 -0.03 -8.62 -0.10
CA THR A 120 1.31 -9.04 0.34
C THR A 120 1.44 -8.88 1.85
N MET A 121 1.69 -9.96 2.58
CA MET A 121 1.94 -9.89 4.03
C MET A 121 3.18 -9.04 4.33
N VAL A 122 3.06 -8.14 5.30
CA VAL A 122 4.16 -7.26 5.72
C VAL A 122 4.53 -7.46 7.17
N MET A 123 3.52 -7.46 8.04
CA MET A 123 3.73 -7.48 9.48
C MET A 123 2.57 -8.16 10.19
N LYS A 124 2.90 -8.88 11.27
CA LYS A 124 1.95 -9.50 12.21
C LYS A 124 2.33 -9.12 13.62
N ILE A 125 1.39 -8.62 14.40
CA ILE A 125 1.62 -8.02 15.71
C ILE A 125 0.72 -8.69 16.74
N ASP A 126 1.30 -9.21 17.82
CA ASP A 126 0.55 -9.78 18.93
C ASP A 126 0.35 -8.69 19.99
N GLY A 127 -0.88 -8.19 20.11
CA GLY A 127 -1.23 -7.11 21.03
C GLY A 127 -0.94 -7.40 22.51
N THR A 128 -0.73 -8.68 22.87
CA THR A 128 -0.34 -9.08 24.23
C THR A 128 1.17 -8.94 24.49
N LYS A 129 1.96 -8.73 23.43
CA LYS A 129 3.43 -8.62 23.48
C LYS A 129 3.88 -7.20 23.23
N LYS A 130 5.05 -6.88 23.79
CA LYS A 130 5.65 -5.53 23.75
C LYS A 130 6.58 -5.30 22.55
N HIS A 131 6.78 -6.29 21.68
CA HIS A 131 7.78 -6.21 20.61
C HIS A 131 7.49 -5.08 19.62
N PHE A 132 6.22 -4.84 19.31
CA PHE A 132 5.79 -3.85 18.33
C PHE A 132 5.00 -2.70 18.98
N THR A 133 5.31 -2.29 20.22
CA THR A 133 4.75 -1.04 20.76
C THR A 133 5.16 0.16 19.91
N TYR A 134 4.49 1.30 20.08
CA TYR A 134 4.74 2.52 19.28
C TYR A 134 6.22 2.89 19.21
N ASP A 135 6.93 2.87 20.34
CA ASP A 135 8.32 3.30 20.46
C ASP A 135 9.34 2.22 20.05
N SER A 136 8.88 1.04 19.59
CA SER A 136 9.77 -0.04 19.17
C SER A 136 10.62 0.36 17.97
N ALA A 137 11.92 0.06 18.05
CA ALA A 137 12.85 0.21 16.93
C ALA A 137 12.44 -0.61 15.70
N LEU A 138 11.61 -1.64 15.87
CA LEU A 138 11.06 -2.42 14.76
C LEU A 138 10.19 -1.59 13.81
N TRP A 139 9.76 -0.38 14.15
CA TRP A 139 9.07 0.51 13.20
C TRP A 139 10.03 1.29 12.30
N THR A 140 11.24 1.57 12.77
CA THR A 140 12.20 2.49 12.13
C THR A 140 13.44 1.79 11.58
N ASP A 141 13.78 0.59 12.07
CA ASP A 141 14.89 -0.18 11.56
C ASP A 141 14.56 -0.91 10.23
N LEU A 142 15.61 -1.37 9.54
CA LEU A 142 15.52 -2.19 8.33
C LEU A 142 15.87 -3.65 8.63
N ILE A 143 15.46 -4.14 9.80
CA ILE A 143 15.71 -5.49 10.28
C ILE A 143 14.42 -6.31 10.22
N THR A 144 14.54 -7.58 9.84
CA THR A 144 13.43 -8.53 9.85
C THR A 144 13.22 -9.13 11.24
N PHE A 145 11.99 -9.46 11.59
CA PHE A 145 11.63 -10.15 12.83
C PHE A 145 10.83 -11.41 12.52
N ASN A 146 11.25 -12.56 13.07
CA ASN A 146 10.58 -13.87 12.91
C ASN A 146 10.04 -14.12 11.49
N THR A 147 10.95 -14.28 10.51
CA THR A 147 10.57 -14.35 9.08
C THR A 147 9.68 -15.55 8.75
N HIS A 148 9.79 -16.66 9.49
CA HIS A 148 8.93 -17.83 9.31
C HIS A 148 7.47 -17.53 9.60
N GLY A 149 7.17 -16.59 10.50
CA GLY A 149 5.80 -16.11 10.69
C GLY A 149 5.22 -15.51 9.40
N GLY A 150 6.04 -14.96 8.52
CA GLY A 150 5.59 -14.40 7.23
C GLY A 150 5.18 -15.42 6.18
N GLU A 151 5.42 -16.72 6.40
CA GLU A 151 5.09 -17.79 5.46
C GLU A 151 3.64 -18.28 5.64
N THR A 152 3.03 -17.98 6.78
CA THR A 152 1.69 -18.39 7.15
C THR A 152 0.72 -17.21 7.12
N GLY A 153 -0.58 -17.54 7.00
CA GLY A 153 -1.64 -16.53 6.94
C GLY A 153 -1.98 -15.92 8.30
N PHE A 154 -3.28 -15.90 8.62
CA PHE A 154 -3.82 -15.22 9.79
C PHE A 154 -3.73 -16.05 11.09
N ASP A 155 -2.51 -16.49 11.41
CA ASP A 155 -2.18 -17.15 12.68
C ASP A 155 -1.65 -16.14 13.74
N ALA A 156 -1.15 -16.65 14.87
CA ALA A 156 -0.64 -15.83 15.97
C ALA A 156 0.91 -15.68 16.00
N HIS A 157 1.59 -16.00 14.90
CA HIS A 157 3.04 -15.84 14.81
C HIS A 157 3.39 -14.42 14.36
N GLU A 158 3.94 -13.61 15.27
CA GLU A 158 4.43 -12.27 14.94
C GLU A 158 5.47 -12.29 13.82
N THR A 159 5.52 -11.27 12.99
CA THR A 159 6.53 -11.16 11.93
C THR A 159 6.72 -9.72 11.49
N LYS A 160 7.92 -9.41 11.00
CA LYS A 160 8.23 -8.22 10.19
C LYS A 160 9.14 -8.68 9.05
N LEU A 161 8.66 -8.51 7.83
CA LEU A 161 9.38 -8.91 6.62
C LEU A 161 10.02 -7.71 5.93
N SER A 162 10.97 -7.96 5.02
CA SER A 162 11.55 -6.87 4.22
C SER A 162 10.57 -6.23 3.25
N THR A 163 9.40 -6.84 3.04
CA THR A 163 8.28 -6.20 2.34
C THR A 163 7.83 -4.91 3.04
N TYR A 164 8.10 -4.74 4.35
CA TYR A 164 7.82 -3.51 5.09
C TYR A 164 8.54 -2.27 4.55
N TRP A 165 9.77 -2.42 4.05
CA TRP A 165 10.59 -1.31 3.56
C TRP A 165 10.98 -1.41 2.08
N LYS A 166 10.55 -2.47 1.37
CA LYS A 166 10.92 -2.71 -0.04
C LYS A 166 9.74 -2.90 -0.98
N THR A 167 8.50 -2.84 -0.50
CA THR A 167 7.31 -3.05 -1.33
C THR A 167 6.53 -1.73 -1.46
N PRO A 168 6.55 -1.11 -2.64
CA PRO A 168 5.63 -0.02 -2.97
C PRO A 168 4.19 -0.52 -2.99
N PHE A 169 3.25 0.36 -2.63
CA PHE A 169 1.83 0.03 -2.62
C PHE A 169 0.96 1.26 -2.84
N SER A 170 -0.30 0.98 -3.19
CA SER A 170 -1.38 1.96 -3.33
C SER A 170 -2.45 1.81 -2.25
N LYS A 171 -2.52 0.64 -1.60
CA LYS A 171 -3.47 0.33 -0.53
C LYS A 171 -2.82 -0.46 0.59
N ILE A 172 -3.32 -0.26 1.79
CA ILE A 172 -2.98 -1.04 2.99
C ILE A 172 -4.25 -1.75 3.44
N CYS A 173 -4.17 -3.05 3.68
CA CYS A 173 -5.22 -3.81 4.35
C CYS A 173 -4.77 -4.11 5.77
N VAL A 174 -5.50 -3.57 6.74
CA VAL A 174 -5.26 -3.82 8.16
C VAL A 174 -6.33 -4.76 8.68
N GLY A 175 -5.94 -5.72 9.53
CA GLY A 175 -6.87 -6.68 10.10
C GLY A 175 -6.60 -6.96 11.57
N MET A 176 -7.65 -7.25 12.33
CA MET A 176 -7.55 -7.62 13.73
C MET A 176 -8.35 -8.90 14.04
N LYS A 177 -7.75 -9.78 14.83
CA LYS A 177 -8.39 -10.98 15.38
C LYS A 177 -8.42 -10.91 16.91
N ILE A 178 -9.61 -11.12 17.48
CA ILE A 178 -9.83 -11.07 18.94
C ILE A 178 -10.39 -12.41 19.39
N GLY A 179 -9.63 -13.13 20.22
CA GLY A 179 -10.02 -14.45 20.69
C GLY A 179 -10.36 -15.41 19.55
N ASN A 180 -11.60 -15.92 19.56
CA ASN A 180 -12.11 -16.86 18.56
C ASN A 180 -12.91 -16.19 17.43
N ASP A 181 -13.01 -14.85 17.43
CA ASP A 181 -13.71 -14.13 16.36
C ASP A 181 -13.00 -14.29 15.01
N PRO A 182 -13.74 -14.19 13.90
CA PRO A 182 -13.13 -14.03 12.59
C PRO A 182 -12.28 -12.75 12.53
N VAL A 183 -11.28 -12.75 11.66
CA VAL A 183 -10.48 -11.55 11.40
C VAL A 183 -11.35 -10.51 10.72
N ARG A 184 -11.37 -9.29 11.25
CA ARG A 184 -12.07 -8.15 10.64
C ARG A 184 -11.05 -7.25 9.99
N PHE A 185 -11.30 -6.82 8.76
CA PHE A 185 -10.36 -6.04 7.97
C PHE A 185 -10.92 -4.68 7.58
N GLN A 186 -10.02 -3.73 7.35
CA GLN A 186 -10.31 -2.45 6.74
C GLN A 186 -9.21 -2.05 5.76
N VAL A 187 -9.60 -1.43 4.66
CA VAL A 187 -8.68 -0.86 3.68
C VAL A 187 -8.41 0.60 3.95
N ILE A 188 -7.15 0.98 3.81
CA ILE A 188 -6.69 2.36 3.82
C ILE A 188 -6.11 2.63 2.44
N ASP A 189 -6.73 3.53 1.67
CA ASP A 189 -6.21 4.00 0.39
C ASP A 189 -5.06 4.97 0.66
N GLN A 190 -3.82 4.48 0.52
CA GLN A 190 -2.61 5.24 0.79
C GLN A 190 -1.51 4.80 -0.15
N HIS A 191 -0.96 5.73 -0.92
CA HIS A 191 0.19 5.50 -1.77
C HIS A 191 1.49 5.76 -1.01
N ALA A 192 2.44 4.83 -1.05
CA ALA A 192 3.80 5.02 -0.54
C ALA A 192 4.79 4.07 -1.22
N THR A 193 6.08 4.40 -1.17
CA THR A 193 7.14 3.51 -1.66
C THR A 193 7.41 2.34 -0.71
N SER A 194 7.02 2.46 0.56
CA SER A 194 7.00 1.39 1.57
C SER A 194 6.29 1.85 2.85
N LEU A 195 6.00 0.93 3.79
CA LEU A 195 5.44 1.30 5.09
C LEU A 195 6.49 1.99 5.96
N HIS A 196 7.76 1.58 5.82
CA HIS A 196 8.88 2.26 6.48
C HIS A 196 8.95 3.74 6.11
N SER A 197 8.92 4.09 4.82
CA SER A 197 8.94 5.50 4.38
C SER A 197 7.73 6.31 4.83
N LEU A 198 6.62 5.65 5.17
CA LEU A 198 5.39 6.30 5.60
C LEU A 198 5.34 6.54 7.11
N ILE A 199 6.10 5.77 7.90
CA ILE A 199 5.99 5.73 9.36
C ILE A 199 7.29 6.17 10.04
N ALA A 200 8.45 5.83 9.47
CA ALA A 200 9.72 5.85 10.19
C ALA A 200 10.26 7.25 10.55
N ASP A 201 9.79 8.30 9.87
CA ASP A 201 10.14 9.68 10.20
C ASP A 201 9.37 10.23 11.40
N GLY A 202 8.37 9.50 11.90
CA GLY A 202 7.56 9.91 13.05
C GLY A 202 6.52 10.97 12.74
N GLU A 203 6.43 11.45 11.50
CA GLU A 203 5.50 12.51 11.12
C GLU A 203 4.06 11.99 11.08
N TYR A 204 3.14 12.78 11.63
CA TYR A 204 1.70 12.47 11.59
C TYR A 204 1.16 12.63 10.17
N ARG A 205 0.39 11.64 9.73
CA ARG A 205 -0.31 11.68 8.42
C ARG A 205 -1.72 11.16 8.59
N ALA A 206 -2.71 12.02 8.33
CA ALA A 206 -4.10 11.67 8.49
C ALA A 206 -4.56 10.61 7.48
N THR A 207 -5.46 9.73 7.93
CA THR A 207 -6.29 8.90 7.05
C THR A 207 -7.72 9.46 7.00
N SER A 208 -8.57 8.85 6.18
CA SER A 208 -10.00 9.20 6.11
C SER A 208 -10.87 7.94 6.22
N LEU A 209 -10.44 6.99 7.06
CA LEU A 209 -11.14 5.73 7.26
C LEU A 209 -12.42 5.94 8.10
N GLY A 210 -12.35 6.87 9.05
CA GLY A 210 -13.43 7.22 9.94
C GLY A 210 -13.47 6.34 11.19
N ARG A 211 -13.98 6.93 12.27
CA ARG A 211 -14.08 6.32 13.60
C ARG A 211 -14.75 4.94 13.58
N ASP A 212 -15.89 4.82 12.89
CA ASP A 212 -16.68 3.59 12.91
C ASP A 212 -15.92 2.43 12.28
N ALA A 213 -15.20 2.67 11.19
CA ALA A 213 -14.39 1.65 10.55
C ALA A 213 -13.23 1.18 11.44
N TRP A 214 -12.60 2.06 12.23
CA TRP A 214 -11.64 1.64 13.25
C TRP A 214 -12.28 0.77 14.34
N LYS A 215 -13.49 1.11 14.79
CA LYS A 215 -14.23 0.31 15.75
C LYS A 215 -14.63 -1.06 15.18
N ASP A 216 -14.97 -1.13 13.90
CA ASP A 216 -15.34 -2.37 13.23
C ASP A 216 -14.22 -3.43 13.25
N LEU A 217 -12.94 -3.03 13.28
CA LEU A 217 -11.82 -3.96 13.47
C LEU A 217 -11.94 -4.75 14.79
N ILE A 218 -12.50 -4.12 15.82
CA ILE A 218 -12.69 -4.70 17.16
C ILE A 218 -14.08 -5.35 17.27
N GLY A 219 -15.06 -4.84 16.53
CA GLY A 219 -16.43 -5.35 16.51
C GLY A 219 -17.23 -4.96 17.77
N PRO A 220 -18.09 -5.84 18.31
CA PRO A 220 -19.02 -5.47 19.39
C PRO A 220 -18.34 -5.11 20.71
N HIS A 221 -17.05 -5.44 20.86
CA HIS A 221 -16.26 -5.13 22.05
C HIS A 221 -15.54 -3.77 21.96
N ALA A 222 -15.63 -3.07 20.83
CA ALA A 222 -14.99 -1.78 20.62
C ALA A 222 -15.47 -0.76 21.65
N SER A 223 -14.53 -0.02 22.23
CA SER A 223 -14.79 1.16 23.03
C SER A 223 -13.79 2.25 22.69
N LEU A 224 -14.26 3.46 22.44
CA LEU A 224 -13.39 4.58 22.16
C LEU A 224 -14.06 5.84 22.72
N GLN A 225 -13.34 6.81 23.27
CA GLN A 225 -13.96 8.08 23.68
C GLN A 225 -14.35 8.89 22.45
N ARG A 226 -15.26 9.86 22.59
CA ARG A 226 -16.05 10.37 21.46
C ARG A 226 -15.36 11.42 20.59
N ASN A 227 -14.37 12.12 21.13
CA ASN A 227 -13.83 13.34 20.55
C ASN A 227 -12.33 13.20 20.19
N CYS A 228 -11.74 14.28 19.65
CA CYS A 228 -10.49 14.34 18.88
C CYS A 228 -10.49 13.48 17.61
N ASN A 229 -10.70 12.15 17.75
CA ASN A 229 -10.72 11.18 16.65
C ASN A 229 -9.52 11.32 15.69
N ARG A 230 -8.31 11.57 16.22
CA ARG A 230 -7.09 11.69 15.40
C ARG A 230 -6.72 10.32 14.85
N GLU A 231 -7.02 10.11 13.57
CA GLU A 231 -6.70 8.89 12.85
C GLU A 231 -5.52 9.06 11.89
N GLY A 232 -4.78 7.99 11.66
CA GLY A 232 -3.79 7.88 10.60
C GLY A 232 -2.49 7.23 11.03
N PHE A 233 -1.40 7.68 10.42
CA PHE A 233 -0.04 7.23 10.71
C PHE A 233 0.60 8.13 11.76
N ASN A 234 1.33 7.52 12.72
CA ASN A 234 1.91 8.22 13.86
C ASN A 234 0.89 9.12 14.59
N ALA A 235 -0.31 8.59 14.81
CA ALA A 235 -1.38 9.29 15.51
C ALA A 235 -1.10 9.25 17.02
N GLU A 236 -0.65 10.36 17.59
CA GLU A 236 -0.43 10.54 19.03
C GLU A 236 -1.17 11.76 19.58
N ALA A 237 -1.35 11.81 20.90
CA ALA A 237 -1.86 13.01 21.57
C ALA A 237 -0.84 14.15 21.49
N ASP A 238 -1.28 15.40 21.63
CA ASP A 238 -0.39 16.57 21.64
C ASP A 238 0.47 16.64 22.92
N ARG A 239 0.05 15.98 24.00
CA ARG A 239 0.87 15.81 25.21
C ARG A 239 1.56 14.46 25.22
N ASP A 240 2.79 14.47 25.73
CA ASP A 240 3.62 13.28 25.85
C ASP A 240 2.99 12.19 26.73
N ASN A 241 3.40 10.94 26.47
CA ASN A 241 3.05 9.73 27.25
C ASN A 241 1.56 9.36 27.24
N LEU A 242 0.78 9.92 26.33
CA LEU A 242 -0.63 9.60 26.14
C LEU A 242 -0.85 8.63 24.99
N SER A 243 -2.12 8.30 24.73
CA SER A 243 -2.47 7.30 23.73
C SER A 243 -1.90 7.66 22.36
N LYS A 244 -1.18 6.68 21.80
CA LYS A 244 -0.52 6.79 20.49
C LYS A 244 -0.60 5.49 19.71
N ALA A 245 -0.60 5.59 18.38
CA ALA A 245 -0.68 4.48 17.44
C ALA A 245 0.13 4.77 16.17
N ARG A 246 0.93 3.79 15.70
CA ARG A 246 1.67 3.92 14.44
C ARG A 246 0.74 3.89 13.24
N ILE A 247 -0.31 3.09 13.32
CA ILE A 247 -1.43 3.05 12.37
C ILE A 247 -2.69 2.88 13.23
N GLY A 248 -3.55 3.89 13.30
CA GLY A 248 -4.71 3.82 14.18
C GLY A 248 -5.44 5.12 14.39
N ILE A 249 -6.34 5.11 15.37
CA ILE A 249 -7.08 6.27 15.87
C ILE A 249 -6.82 6.43 17.36
N THR A 250 -6.64 7.68 17.80
CA THR A 250 -6.59 8.07 19.21
C THR A 250 -7.71 9.06 19.51
N SER A 251 -8.25 9.03 20.73
CA SER A 251 -9.42 9.82 21.11
C SER A 251 -9.44 10.11 22.61
N ASN A 252 -10.22 11.11 22.99
CA ASN A 252 -10.53 11.54 24.35
C ASN A 252 -11.98 12.05 24.44
N ASN A 253 -12.36 12.59 25.59
CA ASN A 253 -13.65 13.23 25.80
C ASN A 253 -13.63 14.74 25.52
N GLU A 254 -12.46 15.37 25.39
CA GLU A 254 -12.32 16.79 25.07
C GLU A 254 -12.32 17.05 23.55
N ASN A 255 -12.61 18.28 23.12
CA ASN A 255 -12.67 18.62 21.69
C ASN A 255 -11.27 18.74 21.04
N ASP A 256 -10.24 18.89 21.84
CA ASP A 256 -8.84 18.94 21.42
C ASP A 256 -8.18 17.56 21.55
N CYS A 257 -6.98 17.42 20.99
CA CYS A 257 -6.22 16.16 21.02
C CYS A 257 -5.10 16.17 22.07
N ASN A 258 -5.22 16.94 23.15
CA ASN A 258 -4.17 17.04 24.16
C ASN A 258 -4.12 15.83 25.09
N THR A 259 -5.26 15.23 25.41
CA THR A 259 -5.42 14.31 26.55
C THR A 259 -5.86 12.91 26.16
N ASN A 260 -5.53 12.44 24.95
CA ASN A 260 -5.98 11.16 24.42
C ASN A 260 -5.66 9.98 25.35
N ASP A 261 -6.70 9.31 25.77
CA ASP A 261 -6.70 8.22 26.74
C ASP A 261 -7.51 7.00 26.25
N SER A 262 -7.90 7.03 24.97
CA SER A 262 -8.40 5.89 24.23
C SER A 262 -7.80 5.80 22.83
N ARG A 263 -7.72 4.57 22.31
CA ARG A 263 -7.15 4.27 21.00
C ARG A 263 -7.57 2.92 20.45
N ILE A 264 -7.51 2.81 19.13
CA ILE A 264 -7.55 1.54 18.39
C ILE A 264 -6.43 1.57 17.36
N GLY A 265 -5.59 0.53 17.30
CA GLY A 265 -4.59 0.49 16.24
C GLY A 265 -3.53 -0.60 16.36
N PHE A 266 -2.48 -0.37 15.58
CA PHE A 266 -1.28 -1.17 15.44
C PHE A 266 -0.10 -0.30 15.85
N GLY A 267 0.86 -0.87 16.58
CA GLY A 267 1.96 -0.07 17.11
C GLY A 267 1.49 0.90 18.18
N THR A 268 0.70 0.44 19.15
CA THR A 268 0.15 1.32 20.18
C THR A 268 1.00 1.36 21.44
N ALA A 269 0.91 2.46 22.20
CA ALA A 269 1.55 2.62 23.51
C ALA A 269 0.92 3.82 24.26
N GLY A 270 1.55 4.21 25.36
CA GLY A 270 1.18 5.34 26.19
C GLY A 270 -0.02 5.07 27.10
N TYR A 271 -0.36 6.06 27.93
CA TYR A 271 -1.50 5.99 28.83
C TYR A 271 -2.77 5.59 28.05
N PRO A 272 -3.56 4.62 28.55
CA PRO A 272 -3.56 4.08 29.91
C PRO A 272 -2.86 2.72 30.09
N ASP A 273 -2.27 2.15 29.03
CA ASP A 273 -1.51 0.90 29.08
C ASP A 273 -0.37 0.97 28.06
N GLU A 274 0.87 1.11 28.48
CA GLU A 274 1.99 1.25 27.57
C GLU A 274 2.42 -0.07 26.90
N HIS A 275 1.87 -1.21 27.33
CA HIS A 275 2.35 -2.54 26.94
C HIS A 275 1.55 -3.19 25.83
N GLN A 276 0.32 -2.74 25.58
CA GLN A 276 -0.50 -3.26 24.50
C GLN A 276 -0.03 -2.70 23.15
N SER A 277 0.51 -3.55 22.28
CA SER A 277 1.03 -3.14 20.97
C SER A 277 -0.02 -3.09 19.87
N CYS A 278 -1.15 -3.79 20.02
CA CYS A 278 -2.24 -3.83 19.04
C CYS A 278 -3.60 -4.10 19.68
N GLY A 279 -4.66 -3.54 19.10
CA GLY A 279 -6.04 -3.72 19.54
C GLY A 279 -6.65 -2.42 20.06
N ASN A 280 -7.50 -2.51 21.08
CA ASN A 280 -8.26 -1.39 21.62
C ASN A 280 -7.98 -1.14 23.10
N VAL A 281 -7.81 0.13 23.47
CA VAL A 281 -7.76 0.60 24.85
C VAL A 281 -8.68 1.81 24.99
N ALA A 282 -9.50 1.83 26.03
CA ALA A 282 -10.25 3.00 26.44
C ALA A 282 -10.31 3.10 27.96
N ARG A 283 -10.11 4.32 28.48
CA ARG A 283 -10.33 4.67 29.88
C ARG A 283 -11.18 5.93 29.99
N HIS A 284 -11.65 6.20 31.20
CA HIS A 284 -12.44 7.39 31.53
C HIS A 284 -13.73 7.52 30.71
N GLY A 285 -14.38 6.38 30.44
CA GLY A 285 -15.73 6.35 29.86
C GLY A 285 -15.75 6.44 28.35
N GLY A 286 -15.11 5.47 27.67
CA GLY A 286 -15.36 5.23 26.24
C GLY A 286 -16.82 4.91 25.94
N ASP A 287 -17.23 4.97 24.68
CA ASP A 287 -18.63 4.75 24.28
C ASP A 287 -19.18 3.33 24.56
N ASN A 288 -18.32 2.39 24.96
CA ASN A 288 -18.66 1.06 25.48
C ASN A 288 -17.94 0.77 26.81
N GLY A 289 -17.71 1.81 27.62
CA GLY A 289 -17.03 1.75 28.91
C GLY A 289 -15.52 1.54 28.81
N ASP A 290 -14.88 1.36 29.96
CA ASP A 290 -13.43 1.13 30.02
C ASP A 290 -13.09 -0.28 29.52
N LYS A 291 -12.19 -0.36 28.53
CA LYS A 291 -11.80 -1.62 27.87
C LYS A 291 -10.30 -1.69 27.64
N THR A 292 -9.77 -2.91 27.72
CA THR A 292 -8.44 -3.28 27.23
C THR A 292 -8.63 -4.59 26.48
N THR A 293 -8.45 -4.56 25.17
CA THR A 293 -8.76 -5.67 24.28
C THR A 293 -7.57 -5.84 23.32
N PRO A 294 -6.57 -6.65 23.70
CA PRO A 294 -5.47 -6.98 22.81
C PRO A 294 -6.01 -7.77 21.61
N ALA A 295 -5.42 -7.50 20.45
CA ALA A 295 -5.75 -8.18 19.21
C ALA A 295 -4.48 -8.74 18.55
N MET A 296 -4.64 -9.81 17.79
CA MET A 296 -3.64 -10.19 16.80
C MET A 296 -3.86 -9.32 15.55
N GLY A 297 -2.89 -8.48 15.25
CA GLY A 297 -2.91 -7.55 14.13
C GLY A 297 -2.21 -8.09 12.89
N TYR A 298 -2.78 -7.81 11.72
CA TYR A 298 -2.24 -8.15 10.40
C TYR A 298 -2.14 -6.89 9.55
N ILE A 299 -1.00 -6.69 8.90
CA ILE A 299 -0.80 -5.57 7.96
C ILE A 299 -0.34 -6.17 6.63
N LEU A 300 -1.11 -5.90 5.58
CA LEU A 300 -0.83 -6.32 4.22
C LEU A 300 -0.88 -5.11 3.28
N VAL A 301 -0.22 -5.20 2.13
CA VAL A 301 -0.17 -4.12 1.14
C VAL A 301 -0.43 -4.63 -0.29
N GLN A 302 -0.95 -3.74 -1.14
CA GLN A 302 -1.27 -4.00 -2.55
C GLN A 302 -0.91 -2.82 -3.46
#